data_AF-A0A925EQ00-F1
#
_entry.id   AF-A0A925EQ00-F1
#
_cell.length_a   1.000
_cell.length_b   1.000
_cell.length_c   1.000
_cell.angle_alpha   90.00
_cell.angle_beta   90.00
_cell.angle_gamma   90.00
#
_symmetry.space_group_name_H-M   'P 1'
#
loop_
_entity.id
_entity.type
_entity.pdbx_description
1 polymer ?
#
loop_
_entity_poly.entity_id
_entity_poly.type
_entity_poly.pdbx_seq_one_letter_code
_entity_poly.pdbx_strand_id
1 'polypeptide(L)' 'MPWPKPNAKSRPKLRLPLVLNRRESEALDKALQTAIDEAVPGSDHLAFLYTLLRKNERILRKLQDSDGEDLETFDD' A
#
# COMPACT_ATOMS: atom_id res chain seq x y z
N MET A 1 13.62 -45.50 -8.03
CA MET A 1 14.03 -44.16 -8.52
C MET A 1 13.32 -43.10 -7.70
N PRO A 2 14.00 -42.10 -7.10
CA PRO A 2 13.33 -41.05 -6.35
C PRO A 2 12.91 -39.92 -7.31
N TRP A 3 11.65 -39.49 -7.18
CA TRP A 3 11.08 -38.40 -7.98
C TRP A 3 11.67 -37.04 -7.55
N PRO A 4 11.89 -36.11 -8.49
CA PRO A 4 12.40 -34.77 -8.16
C PRO A 4 11.38 -33.99 -7.33
N LYS A 5 11.82 -33.42 -6.22
CA LYS A 5 11.00 -32.56 -5.35
C LYS A 5 10.56 -31.31 -6.13
N PRO A 6 9.28 -30.90 -6.04
CA PRO A 6 8.82 -29.67 -6.69
C PRO A 6 9.50 -28.46 -6.05
N ASN A 7 10.31 -27.77 -6.83
CA ASN A 7 11.01 -26.55 -6.42
C ASN A 7 9.97 -25.43 -6.30
N ALA A 8 9.53 -25.12 -5.08
CA ALA A 8 8.52 -24.10 -4.77
C ALA A 8 9.05 -22.65 -4.93
N LYS A 9 9.77 -22.35 -6.01
CA LYS A 9 10.53 -21.10 -6.19
C LYS A 9 10.17 -20.36 -7.49
N SER A 10 8.90 -20.08 -7.74
CA SER A 10 8.50 -18.91 -8.54
C SER A 10 6.97 -18.79 -8.57
N ARG A 11 6.36 -18.45 -7.44
CA ARG A 11 5.04 -17.82 -7.54
C ARG A 11 5.30 -16.46 -8.20
N PRO A 12 4.74 -16.16 -9.38
CA PRO A 12 4.87 -14.83 -9.97
C PRO A 12 4.33 -13.83 -8.95
N LYS A 13 5.22 -13.02 -8.38
CA LYS A 13 4.81 -11.89 -7.56
C LYS A 13 4.19 -10.92 -8.55
N LEU A 14 2.86 -10.94 -8.65
CA LEU A 14 2.07 -9.83 -9.20
C LEU A 14 2.43 -8.61 -8.36
N ARG A 15 3.50 -7.93 -8.78
CA ARG A 15 3.85 -6.60 -8.33
C ARG A 15 2.86 -5.71 -9.05
N LEU A 16 1.66 -5.58 -8.49
CA LEU A 16 0.79 -4.47 -8.86
C LEU A 16 1.64 -3.23 -8.62
N PRO A 17 2.04 -2.48 -9.68
CA PRO A 17 2.69 -1.21 -9.45
C PRO A 17 1.70 -0.41 -8.63
N LEU A 18 2.16 0.07 -7.49
CA LEU A 18 1.33 0.85 -6.60
C LEU A 18 1.22 2.23 -7.27
N VAL A 19 0.34 2.34 -8.28
CA VAL A 19 0.14 3.56 -9.08
C VAL A 19 -0.84 4.46 -8.34
N LEU A 20 -0.47 4.86 -7.12
CA LEU A 20 -1.08 6.00 -6.48
C LEU A 20 0.02 7.02 -6.28
N ASN A 21 -0.07 8.13 -7.00
CA ASN A 21 0.78 9.28 -6.72
C ASN A 21 0.35 9.93 -5.39
N ARG A 22 1.17 10.86 -4.89
CA ARG A 22 0.91 11.53 -3.61
C ARG A 22 -0.46 12.20 -3.54
N ARG A 23 -0.88 12.88 -4.62
CA ARG A 23 -2.18 13.56 -4.69
C ARG A 23 -3.35 12.57 -4.64
N GLU A 24 -3.23 11.45 -5.35
CA GLU A 24 -4.24 10.38 -5.34
C GLU A 24 -4.33 9.72 -3.96
N SER A 25 -3.20 9.54 -3.28
CA SER A 25 -3.15 9.01 -1.92
C SER A 25 -3.77 9.98 -0.91
N GLU A 26 -3.49 11.29 -1.00
CA GLU A 26 -4.11 12.32 -0.16
C GLU A 26 -5.63 12.45 -0.42
N ALA A 27 -6.06 12.31 -1.68
CA ALA A 27 -7.48 12.32 -2.04
C ALA A 27 -8.20 11.07 -1.50
N LEU A 28 -7.57 9.90 -1.60
CA LEU A 28 -8.07 8.66 -1.03
C LEU A 28 -8.19 8.74 0.50
N ASP A 29 -7.23 9.39 1.15
CA ASP A 29 -7.24 9.59 2.61
C ASP A 29 -8.48 10.37 3.05
N LYS A 30 -8.74 11.50 2.39
CA LYS A 30 -9.93 12.33 2.64
C LYS A 30 -11.22 11.57 2.39
N ALA A 31 -11.31 10.85 1.26
CA ALA A 31 -12.50 10.09 0.91
C ALA A 31 -12.79 8.97 1.92
N LEU A 32 -11.74 8.29 2.40
CA LEU A 32 -11.87 7.26 3.43
C LEU A 32 -12.30 7.85 4.78
N GLN A 33 -11.77 9.01 5.16
CA GLN A 33 -12.19 9.69 6.39
C GLN A 33 -13.67 10.08 6.33
N THR A 34 -14.12 10.67 5.21
CA THR A 34 -15.55 10.99 5.01
C THR A 34 -16.42 9.74 5.06
N ALA A 35 -16.01 8.64 4.41
CA ALA A 35 -16.75 7.40 4.44
C ALA A 35 -16.82 6.77 5.85
N ILE A 36 -15.78 6.94 6.67
CA ILE A 36 -15.77 6.49 8.08
C ILE A 36 -16.73 7.35 8.90
N ASP A 37 -16.72 8.66 8.72
CA ASP A 37 -17.56 9.61 9.45
C ASP A 37 -19.06 9.40 9.14
N GLU A 38 -19.38 9.00 7.90
CA GLU A 38 -20.74 8.70 7.44
C GLU A 38 -21.20 7.27 7.78
N ALA A 39 -20.26 6.36 8.09
CA ALA A 39 -20.60 4.97 8.32
C ALA A 39 -21.29 4.76 9.67
N VAL A 40 -22.27 3.85 9.68
CA VAL A 40 -23.01 3.50 10.90
C VAL A 40 -22.04 2.87 11.92
N PRO A 41 -22.00 3.36 13.18
CA PRO A 41 -21.16 2.81 14.23
C PRO A 41 -21.43 1.31 14.43
N GLY A 42 -20.35 0.52 14.49
CA GLY A 42 -20.43 -0.93 14.69
C GLY A 42 -20.68 -1.76 13.42
N SER A 43 -20.73 -1.14 12.24
CA SER A 43 -20.79 -1.88 10.97
C SER A 43 -19.47 -2.57 10.63
N ASP A 44 -19.53 -3.77 10.04
CA ASP A 44 -18.34 -4.51 9.58
C ASP A 44 -17.53 -3.74 8.52
N HIS A 45 -18.21 -2.86 7.77
CA HIS A 45 -17.57 -2.00 6.78
C HIS A 45 -16.61 -0.98 7.42
N LEU A 46 -16.82 -0.55 8.67
CA LEU A 46 -15.89 0.33 9.37
C LEU A 46 -14.52 -0.32 9.55
N ALA A 47 -14.48 -1.59 9.96
CA ALA A 47 -13.22 -2.32 10.13
C ALA A 47 -12.44 -2.40 8.80
N PHE A 48 -13.16 -2.58 7.69
CA PHE A 48 -12.58 -2.57 6.36
C PHE A 48 -12.06 -1.17 5.97
N LEU A 49 -12.84 -0.11 6.20
CA LEU A 49 -12.45 1.28 5.92
C LEU A 49 -11.22 1.70 6.73
N TYR A 50 -11.18 1.41 8.04
CA TYR A 50 -9.99 1.65 8.86
C TYR A 50 -8.75 0.87 8.38
N THR A 51 -8.96 -0.35 7.88
CA THR A 51 -7.87 -1.14 7.30
C THR A 51 -7.34 -0.51 6.01
N LEU A 52 -8.22 0.01 5.16
CA LEU A 52 -7.85 0.75 3.95
C LEU A 52 -7.11 2.04 4.30
N LEU A 53 -7.59 2.80 5.29
CA LEU A 53 -6.96 4.03 5.75
C LEU A 53 -5.52 3.77 6.21
N ARG A 54 -5.30 2.79 7.10
CA ARG A 54 -3.95 2.41 7.55
C ARG A 54 -3.04 1.95 6.41
N LYS A 55 -3.59 1.33 5.35
CA LYS A 55 -2.81 0.96 4.17
C LYS A 55 -2.42 2.20 3.38
N ASN A 56 -3.33 3.15 3.22
CA ASN A 56 -3.07 4.41 2.53
C ASN A 56 -2.01 5.27 3.27
N GLU A 57 -2.10 5.37 4.59
CA GLU A 57 -1.08 6.06 5.41
C GLU A 57 0.31 5.45 5.23
N ARG A 58 0.42 4.11 5.14
CA ARG A 58 1.71 3.44 4.88
C ARG A 58 2.25 3.76 3.48
N ILE A 59 1.37 3.95 2.51
CA ILE A 59 1.76 4.35 1.15
C ILE A 59 2.26 5.79 1.17
N LEU A 60 1.54 6.71 1.82
CA LEU A 60 1.95 8.10 1.99
C LEU A 60 3.32 8.23 2.67
N ARG A 61 3.59 7.47 3.73
CA ARG A 61 4.92 7.46 4.38
C ARG A 61 6.01 7.01 3.42
N LYS A 62 5.78 5.94 2.66
CA LYS A 62 6.76 5.47 1.67
C LYS A 62 7.01 6.48 0.56
N LEU A 63 5.97 7.18 0.10
CA LEU A 63 6.12 8.24 -0.88
C LEU A 63 6.92 9.42 -0.32
N GLN A 64 6.70 9.78 0.95
CA GLN A 64 7.48 10.82 1.64
C GLN A 64 8.95 10.42 1.85
N ASP A 65 9.21 9.15 2.19
CA ASP A 65 10.58 8.64 2.33
C ASP A 65 11.30 8.60 0.96
N SER A 66 10.58 8.29 -0.12
CA SER A 66 11.12 8.30 -1.49
C SER A 66 11.38 9.69 -2.05
N ASP A 67 10.60 10.71 -1.67
CA ASP A 67 10.89 12.12 -2.01
C ASP A 67 12.19 12.63 -1.34
N GLY A 68 12.76 11.89 -0.38
CA GLY A 68 14.02 12.20 0.31
C GLY A 68 15.24 11.39 -0.13
N GLU A 69 15.10 10.41 -1.04
CA GLU A 69 16.18 9.53 -1.51
C GLU A 69 16.71 9.88 -2.91
N ASP A 70 16.60 11.13 -3.35
CA ASP A 70 17.35 11.64 -4.51
C ASP A 70 18.47 12.59 -4.05
N LEU A 71 19.71 12.20 -4.39
CA LEU A 71 20.99 12.94 -4.37
C LEU A 71 21.98 12.69 -3.21
N GLU A 72 22.38 11.45 -2.98
CA GLU A 72 23.80 11.13 -2.81
C GLU A 72 24.14 9.85 -3.56
N THR A 73 23.95 9.85 -4.88
CA THR A 73 24.69 8.90 -5.73
C THR A 73 26.12 9.42 -5.82
N PHE A 74 26.99 8.79 -5.04
CA PHE A 74 28.44 8.84 -5.12
C PHE A 74 28.90 8.77 -6.59
N ASP A 75 29.64 9.77 -7.05
CA ASP A 75 30.57 9.64 -8.16
C ASP A 75 31.98 9.88 -7.60
N ASP A 76 32.80 8.84 -7.72
CA ASP A 76 34.23 8.73 -7.35
C ASP A 76 35.10 9.10 -8.57
#